data_AF-A0A939JYK8-F1
#
_entry.id   AF-A0A939JYK8-F1
#
_cell.length_a   1.000
_cell.length_b   1.000
_cell.length_c   1.000
_cell.angle_alpha   90.00
_cell.angle_beta   90.00
_cell.angle_gamma   90.00
#
_symmetry.space_group_name_H-M   'P 1'
#
loop_
_entity.id
_entity.type
_entity.pdbx_description
1 polymer ?
#
loop_
_entity_poly.entity_id
_entity_poly.type
_entity_poly.pdbx_seq_one_letter_code
_entity_poly.pdbx_strand_id
1 'polypeptide(L)' 'MKITIETDNQAELDQLMRWLEEHNFLEKIQIAKPEKPQLPNIQRGDKSVDPRGLEGMWKDNPRTLEGIRKAAWGDRL' A
#
# COMPACT_ATOMS: atom_id res chain seq x y z
N MET A 1 -16.96 -20.50 -22.65
CA MET A 1 -17.49 -19.11 -22.71
C MET A 1 -17.30 -18.50 -21.34
N LYS A 2 -16.77 -17.27 -21.24
CA LYS A 2 -16.53 -16.57 -19.96
C LYS A 2 -17.37 -15.30 -19.94
N ILE A 3 -18.13 -15.09 -18.87
CA ILE A 3 -18.92 -13.88 -18.64
C ILE A 3 -18.36 -13.23 -17.37
N THR A 4 -18.11 -11.93 -17.43
CA THR A 4 -17.76 -11.11 -16.26
C THR A 4 -18.95 -10.20 -15.97
N ILE A 5 -19.37 -10.14 -14.70
CA ILE A 5 -20.43 -9.24 -14.23
C ILE A 5 -19.80 -8.30 -13.23
N GLU A 6 -19.95 -7.00 -13.47
CA GLU A 6 -19.53 -5.94 -12.55
C GLU A 6 -20.77 -5.43 -11.81
N THR A 7 -20.62 -5.20 -10.49
CA THR A 7 -21.67 -4.68 -9.61
C THR A 7 -21.18 -3.39 -8.97
N ASP A 8 -22.08 -2.43 -8.77
CA ASP A 8 -21.68 -1.10 -8.28
C ASP A 8 -21.40 -1.09 -6.77
N ASN A 9 -22.02 -2.02 -6.02
CA ASN A 9 -21.88 -2.11 -4.56
C ASN A 9 -22.06 -3.54 -4.02
N GLN A 10 -21.73 -3.73 -2.74
CA GLN A 10 -21.82 -5.03 -2.07
C GLN A 10 -23.27 -5.55 -1.93
N ALA A 11 -24.26 -4.66 -1.83
CA ALA A 11 -25.65 -5.07 -1.65
C ALA A 11 -26.22 -5.72 -2.93
N GLU A 12 -25.86 -5.18 -4.10
CA GLU A 12 -26.19 -5.77 -5.40
C GLU A 12 -25.50 -7.12 -5.60
N LEU A 13 -24.24 -7.24 -5.18
CA LEU A 13 -23.52 -8.51 -5.20
C LEU A 13 -24.24 -9.56 -4.33
N ASP A 14 -24.64 -9.20 -3.11
CA ASP A 14 -25.35 -10.11 -2.21
C ASP A 14 -26.71 -10.53 -2.78
N GLN A 15 -27.43 -9.62 -3.45
CA GLN A 15 -28.69 -9.93 -4.12
C GLN A 15 -28.50 -10.90 -5.28
N LEU A 16 -27.48 -10.69 -6.12
CA LEU A 16 -27.11 -11.59 -7.21
C LEU A 16 -26.75 -12.98 -6.68
N MET A 17 -25.97 -13.04 -5.61
CA MET A 17 -25.57 -14.29 -4.96
C MET A 17 -26.77 -15.08 -4.45
N ARG A 18 -27.73 -14.44 -3.78
CA ARG A 18 -28.98 -15.08 -3.34
C ARG A 18 -29.80 -15.61 -4.50
N TRP A 19 -29.92 -14.84 -5.59
CA TRP A 19 -30.65 -15.29 -6.77
C TRP A 19 -30.00 -16.55 -7.39
N LEU A 20 -28.67 -16.60 -7.46
CA LEU A 20 -27.93 -17.77 -7.96
C LEU A 20 -28.09 -19.00 -7.05
N GLU A 21 -28.17 -18.80 -5.73
CA GLU A 21 -28.47 -19.83 -4.74
C GLU A 21 -29.87 -20.41 -4.93
N GLU A 22 -30.89 -19.54 -4.99
CA GLU A 22 -32.30 -19.92 -5.15
C GLU A 22 -32.56 -20.76 -6.41
N HIS A 23 -31.77 -20.53 -7.46
CA HIS A 23 -31.95 -21.18 -8.76
C HIS A 23 -30.96 -22.34 -8.99
N ASN A 24 -30.26 -22.82 -7.95
CA ASN A 24 -29.30 -23.93 -8.00
C ASN A 24 -28.19 -23.76 -9.07
N PHE A 25 -27.81 -22.51 -9.37
CA PHE A 25 -26.72 -22.24 -10.31
C PHE A 25 -25.34 -22.37 -9.65
N LEU A 26 -25.25 -22.32 -8.32
CA LEU A 26 -23.99 -22.40 -7.59
C LEU A 26 -23.22 -23.72 -7.80
N GLU A 27 -23.90 -24.85 -8.00
CA GLU A 27 -23.22 -26.13 -8.30
C GLU A 27 -22.54 -26.12 -9.67
N LYS A 28 -22.97 -25.23 -10.57
CA LYS A 28 -22.48 -25.12 -11.96
C LYS A 28 -21.53 -23.95 -12.17
N ILE A 29 -21.42 -23.05 -11.19
CA ILE A 29 -20.60 -21.85 -11.28
C ILE A 29 -19.44 -21.98 -10.30
N GLN A 30 -18.23 -22.17 -10.83
CA GLN A 30 -17.02 -21.97 -10.04
C GLN A 30 -16.86 -20.47 -9.81
N ILE A 31 -17.21 -20.01 -8.60
CA ILE A 31 -16.88 -18.66 -8.17
C ILE A 31 -15.37 -18.61 -8.00
N ALA A 32 -14.68 -18.09 -9.02
CA ALA A 32 -13.30 -17.70 -8.88
C ALA A 32 -13.26 -16.57 -7.87
N LYS A 33 -13.08 -16.90 -6.59
CA LYS A 33 -12.71 -15.90 -5.59
C LYS A 33 -11.51 -15.16 -6.17
N PRO A 34 -11.54 -13.81 -6.21
CA PRO A 34 -10.36 -13.07 -6.63
C PRO A 34 -9.20 -13.60 -5.79
N GLU A 35 -8.14 -14.08 -6.46
CA GLU A 35 -6.93 -14.46 -5.76
C GLU A 35 -6.61 -13.29 -4.83
N LYS A 36 -6.51 -13.57 -3.53
CA LYS A 36 -6.08 -12.55 -2.57
C LYS A 36 -4.83 -11.93 -3.20
N PRO A 37 -4.78 -10.59 -3.38
CA PRO A 37 -3.60 -9.98 -3.94
C PRO A 37 -2.44 -10.51 -3.11
N GLN A 38 -1.50 -11.17 -3.78
CA GLN A 38 -0.30 -11.66 -3.12
C GLN A 38 0.34 -10.42 -2.51
N LEU A 39 0.17 -10.27 -1.20
CA LEU A 39 0.79 -9.17 -0.48
C LEU A 39 2.28 -9.33 -0.77
N PRO A 40 2.96 -8.27 -1.25
CA PRO A 40 4.39 -8.36 -1.45
C PRO A 40 5.01 -8.86 -0.15
N ASN A 41 5.95 -9.80 -0.27
CA ASN A 41 6.70 -10.31 0.86
C ASN A 41 7.61 -9.19 1.39
N ILE A 42 7.03 -8.26 2.16
CA ILE A 42 7.74 -7.15 2.78
C ILE A 42 8.51 -7.72 3.97
N GLN A 43 9.78 -8.05 3.74
CA GLN A 43 10.70 -8.40 4.81
C GLN A 43 11.31 -7.13 5.38
N ARG A 44 11.35 -7.03 6.72
CA ARG A 44 12.10 -5.97 7.38
C ARG A 44 13.58 -6.19 7.07
N GLY A 45 14.21 -5.23 6.41
CA GLY A 45 15.65 -5.27 6.15
C GLY A 45 16.46 -5.29 7.44
N ASP A 46 17.64 -5.89 7.39
CA ASP A 46 18.63 -6.00 8.47
C ASP A 46 19.64 -4.84 8.48
N LYS A 47 19.43 -3.81 7.67
CA LYS A 47 20.31 -2.64 7.60
C LYS A 47 20.29 -1.86 8.91
N SER A 48 21.38 -2.00 9.67
CA SER A 48 21.77 -1.03 10.70
C SER A 48 22.36 0.20 10.01
N VAL A 49 21.78 1.37 10.26
CA VAL A 49 22.31 2.65 9.75
C VAL A 49 23.07 3.32 10.90
N ASP A 50 24.36 3.60 10.71
CA ASP A 50 25.10 4.49 11.62
C ASP A 50 24.59 5.93 11.39
N PRO A 51 23.89 6.54 12.36
CA PRO A 51 23.31 7.87 12.17
C PRO A 51 24.37 8.94 11.87
N ARG A 52 25.61 8.76 12.34
CA ARG A 52 26.72 9.70 12.10
C ARG A 52 27.22 9.64 10.66
N GLY A 53 27.04 8.50 10.00
CA GLY A 53 27.34 8.34 8.58
C GLY A 53 26.36 9.08 7.66
N LEU A 54 25.17 9.45 8.17
CA LEU A 54 24.16 10.19 7.41
C LEU A 54 24.52 11.66 7.22
N GLU A 55 25.38 12.20 8.07
CA GLU A 55 25.74 13.62 8.07
C GLU A 55 26.87 13.93 7.06
N GLY A 56 27.39 12.92 6.34
CA GLY A 56 28.31 13.09 5.21
C GLY A 56 29.52 13.97 5.54
N MET A 57 29.67 15.10 4.82
CA MET A 57 30.74 16.09 5.04
C MET A 57 30.65 16.80 6.40
N TRP A 58 29.53 16.69 7.11
CA TRP A 58 29.30 17.26 8.44
C TRP A 58 29.40 16.23 9.56
N LYS A 59 29.82 14.99 9.29
CA LYS A 59 29.97 13.93 10.31
C LYS A 59 30.79 14.34 11.54
N ASP A 60 31.78 15.22 11.37
CA ASP A 60 32.68 15.67 12.44
C ASP A 60 32.19 16.98 13.09
N ASN A 61 31.24 17.68 12.45
CA ASN A 61 30.60 18.88 12.98
C ASN A 61 29.14 18.99 12.46
N PRO A 62 28.21 18.24 13.09
CA PRO A 62 26.83 18.14 12.65
C PRO A 62 26.18 19.52 12.57
N ARG A 63 25.48 19.81 11.47
CA ARG A 63 24.69 21.04 11.35
C ARG A 63 23.21 20.72 11.36
N THR A 64 22.45 21.47 12.15
CA THR A 64 20.98 21.41 12.10
C THR A 64 20.46 22.07 10.83
N LEU A 65 19.30 21.62 10.35
CA LEU A 65 18.62 22.25 9.20
C LEU A 65 18.36 23.74 9.45
N GLU A 66 18.01 24.11 10.69
CA GLU A 66 17.85 25.50 11.12
C GLU A 66 19.14 26.29 11.03
N GLY A 67 20.28 25.71 11.44
CA GLY A 67 21.59 26.35 11.33
C GLY A 67 22.01 26.57 9.88
N ILE A 68 21.75 25.60 9.01
CA ILE A 68 22.00 25.72 7.55
C ILE A 68 21.11 26.83 6.97
N ARG A 69 19.82 26.80 7.30
CA ARG A 69 18.82 27.79 6.84
C ARG A 69 19.21 29.21 7.25
N LYS A 70 19.58 29.41 8.52
CA LYS A 70 20.02 30.72 9.04
C LYS A 70 21.30 31.20 8.38
N ALA A 71 22.28 30.31 8.16
CA ALA A 71 23.52 30.67 7.49
C ALA A 71 23.33 31.04 6.01
N ALA A 72 22.39 30.37 5.32
CA ALA A 72 22.14 30.57 3.89
C ALA A 72 21.20 31.75 3.59
N TRP A 73 20.14 31.94 4.38
CA TRP A 73 19.08 32.91 4.09
C TRP A 73 18.90 33.99 5.17
N GLY A 74 19.61 33.90 6.30
CA GLY A 74 19.47 34.82 7.44
C GLY A 74 18.13 34.67 8.17
N ASP A 75 17.76 35.67 8.97
CA ASP A 75 16.48 35.72 9.69
C ASP A 75 15.31 36.16 8.78
N ARG A 76 15.40 35.91 7.46
CA ARG A 76 14.38 36.31 6.47
C ARG A 76 13.23 35.30 6.31
N LEU A 77 13.13 34.32 7.22
CA LEU A 77 12.05 33.33 7.31
C LEU A 77 11.37 33.45 8.67
#